data_AF-A0A8T4S4R0-F1
#
_entry.id   AF-A0A8T4S4R0-F1
#
_cell.length_a   1.000
_cell.length_b   1.000
_cell.length_c   1.000
_cell.angle_alpha   90.00
_cell.angle_beta   90.00
_cell.angle_gamma   90.00
#
_symmetry.space_group_name_H-M   'P 1'
#
loop_
_entity.id
_entity.type
_entity.pdbx_description
1 polymer ?
#
loop_
_entity_poly.entity_id
_entity_poly.type
_entity_poly.pdbx_seq_one_letter_code
_entity_poly.pdbx_strand_id
1 'polypeptide(L)'
;MQKVKNSSKLTVLKIITVILIFWITDFILHVHGVGESRFYYISKLANATLFSILWFFAFYSKVHWKKIVYSIVFGTWISFYYLIASYSGLVQFLGIYARYTPPPFVIFGLFLTPFIWWITHSLGFYIGLEISELIKKK
;
A
#
# COMPACT_ATOMS: atom_id res chain seq x y z
N MET A 1 18.38 0.17 -22.66
CA MET A 1 17.02 0.39 -22.11
C MET A 1 15.99 -0.07 -23.12
N GLN A 2 15.49 -1.31 -22.99
CA GLN A 2 14.49 -1.85 -23.90
C GLN A 2 13.10 -1.34 -23.46
N LYS A 3 12.52 -0.43 -24.26
CA LYS A 3 11.12 0.02 -24.13
C LYS A 3 10.21 -1.21 -24.24
N VAL A 4 9.76 -1.74 -23.11
CA VAL A 4 8.70 -2.75 -23.08
C VAL A 4 7.39 -2.02 -23.42
N LYS A 5 7.06 -2.01 -24.72
CA LYS A 5 5.78 -1.56 -25.24
C LYS A 5 4.73 -2.61 -24.88
N ASN A 6 4.38 -2.72 -23.59
CA ASN A 6 3.18 -3.46 -23.18
C ASN A 6 1.97 -2.79 -23.84
N SER A 7 1.01 -3.58 -24.33
CA SER A 7 -0.24 -2.98 -24.81
C SER A 7 -0.89 -2.24 -23.65
N SER A 8 -1.47 -1.07 -23.91
CA SER A 8 -2.14 -0.25 -22.89
C SER A 8 -3.14 -1.07 -22.07
N LYS A 9 -3.89 -1.95 -22.74
CA LYS A 9 -4.84 -2.89 -22.12
C LYS A 9 -4.17 -3.86 -21.12
N LEU A 10 -3.01 -4.42 -21.48
CA LEU A 10 -2.27 -5.32 -20.61
C LEU A 10 -1.72 -4.59 -19.38
N THR A 11 -1.18 -3.38 -19.56
CA THR A 11 -0.69 -2.56 -18.45
C THR A 11 -1.82 -2.20 -17.47
N VAL A 12 -2.99 -1.82 -17.98
CA VAL A 12 -4.16 -1.54 -17.16
C VAL A 12 -4.59 -2.76 -16.35
N LEU A 13 -4.63 -3.94 -16.97
CA LEU A 13 -4.96 -5.18 -16.26
C LEU A 13 -3.97 -5.46 -15.11
N LYS A 14 -2.67 -5.26 -15.36
CA LYS A 14 -1.63 -5.40 -14.33
C LYS A 14 -1.80 -4.41 -13.18
N ILE A 15 -2.10 -3.15 -13.48
CA ILE A 15 -2.40 -2.12 -12.47
C ILE A 15 -3.58 -2.56 -11.61
N ILE A 16 -4.68 -2.97 -12.23
CA ILE A 16 -5.88 -3.43 -11.52
C ILE A 16 -5.55 -4.62 -10.62
N THR A 17 -4.74 -5.57 -11.08
CA THR A 17 -4.31 -6.72 -10.27
C THR A 17 -3.52 -6.30 -9.04
N VAL A 18 -2.56 -5.37 -9.18
CA VAL A 18 -1.79 -4.86 -8.02
C VAL A 18 -2.73 -4.19 -7.01
N ILE A 19 -3.64 -3.34 -7.49
CA ILE A 19 -4.62 -2.64 -6.64
C ILE A 19 -5.50 -3.64 -5.90
N LEU A 20 -6.05 -4.65 -6.60
CA LEU A 20 -6.93 -5.65 -6.01
C LEU A 20 -6.21 -6.48 -4.94
N ILE A 21 -4.97 -6.91 -5.20
CA ILE A 21 -4.20 -7.69 -4.22
C ILE A 21 -3.85 -6.85 -3.01
N PHE A 22 -3.39 -5.62 -3.21
CA PHE A 22 -3.14 -4.69 -2.11
C PHE A 22 -4.42 -4.44 -1.30
N TRP A 23 -5.55 -4.22 -1.96
CA TRP A 23 -6.81 -3.94 -1.30
C TRP A 23 -7.36 -5.15 -0.55
N ILE A 24 -7.27 -6.37 -1.10
CA ILE A 24 -7.67 -7.60 -0.41
C ILE A 24 -6.77 -7.84 0.80
N THR A 25 -5.45 -7.70 0.64
CA THR A 25 -4.51 -7.88 1.76
C THR A 25 -4.74 -6.85 2.85
N ASP A 26 -4.94 -5.58 2.51
CA ASP A 26 -5.32 -4.52 3.46
C ASP A 26 -6.67 -4.84 4.11
N PHE A 27 -7.69 -5.19 3.34
CA PHE A 27 -9.04 -5.51 3.85
C PHE A 27 -9.02 -6.66 4.86
N ILE A 28 -8.32 -7.77 4.59
CA ILE A 28 -8.23 -8.92 5.51
C ILE A 28 -7.72 -8.49 6.90
N LEU A 29 -6.78 -7.55 6.94
CA LEU A 29 -6.21 -7.04 8.19
C LEU A 29 -7.20 -6.10 8.90
N HIS A 30 -8.04 -5.37 8.16
CA HIS A 30 -8.97 -4.37 8.70
C HIS A 30 -10.37 -4.90 9.00
N VAL A 31 -10.80 -6.04 8.44
CA VAL A 31 -12.07 -6.71 8.82
C VAL A 31 -12.14 -6.95 10.33
N HIS A 32 -10.99 -7.06 10.99
CA HIS A 32 -10.86 -7.30 12.42
C HIS A 32 -10.34 -6.08 13.21
N GLY A 33 -10.17 -4.93 12.54
CA GLY A 33 -9.57 -3.70 13.07
C GLY A 33 -10.48 -2.49 12.90
N VAL A 34 -11.10 -2.09 14.00
CA VAL A 34 -11.81 -0.84 14.32
C VAL A 34 -11.91 0.23 13.20
N GLY A 35 -13.13 0.53 12.76
CA GLY A 35 -13.66 1.89 12.54
C GLY A 35 -12.88 2.89 11.67
N GLU A 36 -12.14 2.47 10.65
CA GLU A 36 -11.51 3.45 9.75
C GLU A 36 -12.55 4.31 9.01
N SER A 37 -12.31 5.61 8.94
CA SER A 37 -13.17 6.53 8.18
C SER A 37 -13.14 6.19 6.68
N ARG A 38 -14.25 6.45 5.98
CA ARG A 38 -14.34 6.30 4.51
C ARG A 38 -13.21 7.04 3.77
N PHE A 39 -12.75 8.16 4.33
CA PHE A 39 -11.63 8.93 3.79
C PHE A 39 -10.32 8.12 3.75
N TYR A 40 -10.03 7.28 4.76
CA TYR A 40 -8.82 6.48 4.78
C TYR A 40 -8.85 5.34 3.77
N TYR A 41 -9.98 4.65 3.64
CA TYR A 41 -10.15 3.62 2.61
C TYR A 41 -9.93 4.19 1.20
N ILE A 42 -10.51 5.36 0.91
CA ILE A 42 -10.34 6.06 -0.37
C ILE A 42 -8.88 6.47 -0.57
N SER A 43 -8.23 6.99 0.48
CA SER A 43 -6.84 7.44 0.39
C SER A 43 -5.86 6.28 0.18
N LYS A 44 -6.06 5.13 0.82
CA LYS A 44 -5.26 3.92 0.60
C LYS A 44 -5.42 3.42 -0.84
N LEU A 45 -6.65 3.39 -1.35
CA LEU A 45 -6.95 3.03 -2.73
C LEU A 45 -6.29 3.98 -3.73
N ALA A 46 -6.36 5.30 -3.49
CA ALA A 46 -5.75 6.31 -4.34
C ALA A 46 -4.22 6.17 -4.38
N ASN A 47 -3.58 5.96 -3.22
CA ASN A 47 -2.13 5.75 -3.14
C ASN A 47 -1.69 4.45 -3.83
N ALA A 48 -2.39 3.34 -3.59
CA ALA A 48 -2.09 2.08 -4.27
C ALA A 48 -2.23 2.21 -5.79
N THR A 49 -3.24 2.95 -6.26
CA THR A 49 -3.46 3.25 -7.68
C THR A 49 -2.31 4.08 -8.25
N LEU A 50 -1.96 5.19 -7.59
CA LEU A 50 -0.87 6.08 -8.01
C LEU A 50 0.47 5.34 -8.08
N PHE A 51 0.83 4.59 -7.04
CA PHE A 51 2.09 3.85 -7.02
C PHE A 51 2.11 2.70 -8.03
N SER A 52 0.97 2.07 -8.30
CA SER A 52 0.88 1.06 -9.38
C SER A 52 1.12 1.71 -10.75
N ILE A 53 0.51 2.87 -11.01
CA ILE A 53 0.73 3.63 -12.24
C ILE A 53 2.21 4.01 -12.37
N LEU A 54 2.80 4.61 -11.34
CA LEU A 54 4.20 5.00 -11.34
C LEU A 54 5.13 3.79 -11.57
N TRP A 55 4.83 2.65 -10.97
CA TRP A 55 5.59 1.42 -11.23
C TRP A 55 5.56 1.03 -12.70
N PHE A 56 4.37 0.89 -13.31
CA PHE A 56 4.30 0.37 -14.68
C PHE A 56 4.66 1.38 -15.76
N PHE A 57 4.54 2.69 -15.50
CA PHE A 57 4.82 3.72 -16.50
C PHE A 57 6.20 4.38 -16.36
N ALA A 58 6.72 4.53 -15.14
CA ALA A 58 7.98 5.22 -14.89
C ALA A 58 9.12 4.27 -14.48
N PHE A 59 8.84 3.29 -13.62
CA PHE A 59 9.89 2.48 -12.96
C PHE A 59 9.98 1.03 -13.42
N TYR A 60 9.15 0.61 -14.39
CA TYR A 60 8.95 -0.80 -14.71
C TYR A 60 10.27 -1.54 -14.93
N SER A 61 10.48 -2.58 -14.13
CA SER A 61 11.63 -3.45 -14.25
C SER A 61 11.28 -4.88 -13.93
N LYS A 62 11.80 -5.82 -14.73
CA LYS A 62 11.68 -7.27 -14.48
C LYS A 62 12.55 -7.75 -13.31
N VAL A 63 13.34 -6.87 -12.70
CA VAL A 63 14.32 -7.23 -11.67
C VAL A 63 13.65 -7.23 -10.29
N HIS A 64 13.61 -8.39 -9.63
CA HIS A 64 12.92 -8.57 -8.35
C HIS A 64 13.33 -7.59 -7.25
N TRP A 65 14.63 -7.33 -7.08
CA TRP A 65 15.09 -6.40 -6.02
C TRP A 65 14.54 -4.99 -6.18
N LYS A 66 14.30 -4.53 -7.42
CA LYS A 66 13.71 -3.20 -7.67
C LYS A 66 12.25 -3.14 -7.24
N LYS A 67 11.51 -4.24 -7.38
CA LYS A 67 10.14 -4.35 -6.83
C LYS A 67 10.17 -4.29 -5.31
N ILE A 68 11.11 -5.01 -4.66
CA ILE A 68 11.25 -5.01 -3.20
C ILE A 68 11.48 -3.57 -2.70
N VAL A 69 12.47 -2.87 -3.27
CA VAL A 69 12.77 -1.47 -2.89
C VAL A 69 11.56 -0.58 -3.13
N TYR A 70 10.91 -0.70 -4.28
CA TYR A 70 9.73 0.11 -4.60
C TYR A 70 8.56 -0.15 -3.65
N SER A 71 8.33 -1.41 -3.28
CA SER A 71 7.31 -1.80 -2.31
C SER A 71 7.62 -1.30 -0.90
N ILE A 72 8.89 -1.28 -0.49
CA ILE A 72 9.31 -0.67 0.78
C ILE A 72 9.03 0.84 0.77
N VAL A 73 9.33 1.53 -0.34
CA VAL A 73 9.02 2.96 -0.48
C VAL A 73 7.51 3.20 -0.40
N PHE A 74 6.71 2.38 -1.09
CA PHE A 74 5.25 2.45 -1.01
C PHE A 74 4.74 2.21 0.42
N GLY A 75 5.18 1.13 1.07
CA GLY A 75 4.77 0.80 2.43
C GLY A 75 5.15 1.90 3.42
N THR A 76 6.35 2.45 3.30
CA THR A 76 6.78 3.61 4.09
C THR A 76 5.88 4.81 3.83
N TRP A 77 5.64 5.16 2.56
CA TRP A 77 4.79 6.29 2.21
C TRP A 77 3.38 6.16 2.77
N ILE A 78 2.72 5.02 2.58
CA ILE A 78 1.32 4.86 3.01
C ILE A 78 1.21 4.80 4.54
N SER A 79 2.21 4.22 5.23
CA SER A 79 2.25 4.24 6.69
C SER A 79 2.49 5.64 7.24
N PHE A 80 3.40 6.41 6.65
CA PHE A 80 3.62 7.81 7.03
C PHE A 80 2.42 8.70 6.70
N TYR A 81 1.84 8.55 5.52
CA TYR A 81 0.65 9.27 5.09
C TYR A 81 -0.48 9.07 6.10
N TYR A 82 -0.69 7.83 6.55
CA TYR A 82 -1.67 7.55 7.57
C TYR A 82 -1.27 8.11 8.93
N LEU A 83 -0.03 7.97 9.39
CA LEU A 83 0.39 8.60 10.65
C LEU A 83 0.10 10.10 10.65
N ILE A 84 0.33 10.79 9.53
CA ILE A 84 0.10 12.23 9.40
C ILE A 84 -1.40 12.56 9.25
N ALA A 85 -2.13 11.76 8.48
CA ALA A 85 -3.52 12.05 8.11
C ALA A 85 -4.57 11.43 9.05
N SER A 86 -4.24 10.32 9.74
CA SER A 86 -5.20 9.47 10.44
C SER A 86 -5.47 9.82 11.89
N TYR A 87 -4.48 10.46 12.49
CA TYR A 87 -4.58 11.02 13.82
C TYR A 87 -4.05 12.42 13.74
N SER A 88 -4.18 13.16 14.82
CA SER A 88 -3.36 14.33 15.07
C SER A 88 -1.87 13.95 15.13
N GLY A 89 -1.34 13.11 14.23
CA GLY A 89 -0.01 12.53 14.29
C GLY A 89 1.06 13.53 13.90
N LEU A 90 0.72 14.60 13.16
CA LEU A 90 1.56 15.80 13.13
C LEU A 90 1.67 16.44 14.53
N VAL A 91 0.56 16.51 15.28
CA VAL A 91 0.49 17.09 16.64
C VAL A 91 1.22 16.20 17.66
N GLN A 92 1.09 14.87 17.55
CA GLN A 92 1.82 13.89 18.37
C GLN A 92 3.31 13.81 18.01
N PHE A 93 3.68 13.89 16.72
CA PHE A 93 5.07 13.97 16.26
C PHE A 93 5.76 15.25 16.75
N LEU A 94 5.01 16.35 16.88
CA LEU A 94 5.45 17.61 17.48
C LEU A 94 5.39 17.62 19.03
N GLY A 95 5.13 16.47 19.67
CA GLY A 95 5.18 16.32 21.12
C GLY A 95 3.99 16.92 21.89
N ILE A 96 2.93 17.36 21.20
CA ILE A 96 1.73 17.86 21.85
C ILE A 96 0.86 16.66 22.18
N TYR A 97 0.68 16.40 23.49
CA TYR A 97 -0.19 15.34 23.99
C TYR A 97 -1.65 15.60 23.56
N ALA A 98 -2.05 15.01 22.44
CA ALA A 98 -3.45 14.95 22.08
C ALA A 98 -4.19 14.08 23.10
N ARG A 99 -5.34 14.55 23.61
CA ARG A 99 -6.25 13.80 24.52
C ARG A 99 -6.85 12.52 23.90
N TYR A 100 -6.41 12.15 22.70
CA TYR A 100 -6.83 10.96 21.98
C TYR A 100 -5.72 9.92 22.08
N THR A 101 -5.99 8.85 22.84
CA THR A 101 -5.22 7.61 22.76
C THR A 101 -5.38 7.10 21.32
N PRO A 102 -4.29 6.95 20.55
CA PRO A 102 -4.40 6.41 19.20
C PRO A 102 -5.05 5.03 19.32
N PRO A 103 -6.14 4.75 18.59
CA PRO A 103 -6.73 3.44 18.63
C PRO A 103 -5.66 2.48 18.10
N PRO A 104 -5.38 1.42 18.86
CA PRO A 104 -4.41 0.43 18.45
C PRO A 104 -4.81 -0.15 17.09
N PHE A 105 -3.82 -0.37 16.22
CA PHE A 105 -4.03 -1.21 15.06
C PHE A 105 -4.33 -2.61 15.58
N VAL A 106 -5.54 -3.09 15.37
CA VAL A 106 -6.00 -4.35 15.96
C VAL A 106 -6.22 -5.37 14.84
N ILE A 107 -5.54 -6.51 14.93
CA ILE A 107 -5.87 -7.71 14.16
C ILE A 107 -6.27 -8.77 15.17
N PHE A 108 -7.49 -9.32 15.05
CA PHE A 108 -8.05 -10.32 15.98
C PHE A 108 -8.01 -9.90 17.47
N GLY A 109 -8.23 -8.62 17.79
CA GLY A 109 -8.15 -8.13 19.17
C GLY A 109 -6.72 -7.89 19.69
N LEU A 110 -5.68 -8.20 18.90
CA LEU A 110 -4.29 -7.99 19.25
C LEU A 110 -3.77 -6.65 18.72
N PHE A 111 -3.15 -5.89 19.61
CA PHE A 111 -2.48 -4.62 19.32
C PHE A 111 -1.24 -4.89 18.47
N LEU A 112 -1.23 -4.41 17.23
CA LEU A 112 -0.08 -4.47 16.35
C LEU A 112 0.75 -3.21 16.44
N THR A 113 2.06 -3.41 16.40
CA THR A 113 3.00 -2.31 16.29
C THR A 113 2.86 -1.67 14.89
N PRO A 114 3.10 -0.35 14.77
CA PRO A 114 3.16 0.32 13.47
C PRO A 114 4.12 -0.36 12.48
N PHE A 115 5.13 -1.06 13.00
CA PHE A 115 6.10 -1.82 12.21
C PHE A 115 5.47 -3.02 11.47
N ILE A 116 4.58 -3.78 12.12
CA ILE A 116 3.89 -4.91 11.47
C ILE A 116 2.97 -4.42 10.36
N TRP A 117 2.31 -3.28 10.60
CA TRP A 117 1.44 -2.66 9.62
C TRP A 117 2.21 -2.16 8.38
N TRP A 118 3.34 -1.48 8.60
CA TRP A 118 4.28 -1.08 7.55
C TRP A 118 4.81 -2.26 6.72
N ILE A 119 5.22 -3.35 7.38
CA ILE A 119 5.65 -4.58 6.71
C ILE A 119 4.50 -5.09 5.84
N THR A 120 3.28 -5.10 6.35
CA THR A 120 2.17 -5.70 5.64
C THR A 120 1.78 -4.91 4.40
N HIS A 121 1.82 -3.57 4.45
CA HIS A 121 1.62 -2.75 3.26
C HIS A 121 2.70 -2.94 2.21
N SER A 122 3.96 -3.04 2.65
CA SER A 122 5.09 -3.33 1.77
C SER A 122 4.91 -4.70 1.09
N LEU A 123 4.56 -5.72 1.86
CA LEU A 123 4.36 -7.08 1.35
C LEU A 123 3.14 -7.19 0.43
N GLY A 124 1.99 -6.63 0.82
CA GLY A 124 0.77 -6.67 0.01
C GLY A 124 0.99 -6.04 -1.36
N PHE A 125 1.70 -4.91 -1.41
CA PHE A 125 2.04 -4.26 -2.68
C PHE A 125 3.05 -5.08 -3.49
N TYR A 126 4.09 -5.64 -2.85
CA TYR A 126 5.06 -6.52 -3.50
C TYR A 126 4.42 -7.76 -4.13
N ILE A 127 3.55 -8.45 -3.39
CA ILE A 127 2.80 -9.61 -3.87
C ILE A 127 1.94 -9.20 -5.09
N GLY A 128 1.31 -8.02 -5.03
CA GLY A 128 0.61 -7.43 -6.16
C GLY A 128 1.48 -7.32 -7.40
N LEU A 129 2.69 -6.75 -7.26
CA LEU A 129 3.65 -6.62 -8.36
C LEU A 129 4.08 -7.98 -8.92
N GLU A 130 4.35 -8.97 -8.07
CA GLU A 130 4.74 -10.31 -8.50
C GLU A 130 3.62 -11.02 -9.26
N ILE A 131 2.39 -11.03 -8.73
CA ILE A 131 1.25 -11.69 -9.39
C ILE A 131 0.93 -11.01 -10.72
N SER A 132 1.09 -9.68 -10.82
CA SER A 132 0.87 -8.96 -12.08
C SER A 132 1.77 -9.42 -13.23
N GLU A 133 2.94 -10.01 -12.93
CA GLU A 133 3.85 -10.53 -13.96
C GLU A 133 3.44 -11.87 -14.54
N LEU A 134 2.62 -12.64 -13.80
CA LEU A 134 2.01 -13.88 -14.29
C LEU A 134 1.03 -13.61 -15.45
N ILE A 135 0.55 -12.36 -15.56
CA ILE A 135 -0.33 -11.91 -16.64
C ILE A 135 0.51 -11.69 -17.91
N LYS A 136 0.48 -12.68 -18.80
CA LYS A 136 1.12 -12.64 -20.11
C LYS A 136 0.10 -12.37 -21.22
N LYS A 137 0.57 -11.73 -22.29
CA LYS A 137 -0.21 -11.57 -23.53
C LYS A 137 -0.35 -12.96 -24.16
N LYS A 138 -1.59 -13.38 -24.48
CA LYS A 138 -1.82 -14.51 -25.39
C LYS A 138 -1.35 -14.14 -26.79
#